data_AF-A0A3L6S632-F1
#
_entry.id   AF-A0A3L6S632-F1
#
_cell.length_a   1.000
_cell.length_b   1.000
_cell.length_c   1.000
_cell.angle_alpha   90.00
_cell.angle_beta   90.00
_cell.angle_gamma   90.00
#
_symmetry.space_group_name_H-M   'P 1'
#
loop_
_entity.id
_entity.type
_entity.pdbx_description
1 polymer ?
#
loop_
_entity_poly.entity_id
_entity_poly.type
_entity_poly.pdbx_seq_one_letter_code
_entity_poly.pdbx_strand_id
1 'polypeptide(L)'
;MALNLAHQTGAAAAVTAAPAAPRSAVVAAASTVAPSSTAPSSAPALQAQTVTVDPAPAQGQDSVKPDLAMVCQALVDGKPEAEHADVAAEVKSKEGVPVFVMMPLDTVRKDGNSLNRRRAVEASLAALKSAGVEGIMVDVWWGIAEAEGPGQYNFNGYMELMEMARKNGLKVQAVMSFHQCGGNVGDSVTIPLPKWVLEEMDKDQDLAYTDRSGRRNYEYVSLGCDAMPVLKGRTPIQCYADFMRAFRDHFATYMGNTIVEIQVGMGPAGELRYPSYPESNGTWCFPGIGEFQCYDRYMLSSLKAAAEAVGKPEWGNAGPSDAGSYKDWPEDTPFFRREGGWNTEYGQFFMSWYSQMLLEHGERILSAATGVFTASPGVKISVKVAGIHWHYGTRSHAAELTAGYYNTRQHDGYQPIARMLGRHGAVLNFTCVEMRDHEQPQDAQCRPEGLVQQVAAAAREAGIGLAGENALPRYDETAHDQVVATAAEKAEEERMVAFTYLRMGPDLFQPDNWRRFAAFVKRMSGAGKRDMCREQVEREASGVAHATQPLVQEAAVALTN
;
A
#
# COMPACT_ATOMS: atom_id res chain seq x y z
N MET A 1 29.86 14.54 27.81
CA MET A 1 29.53 15.03 29.17
C MET A 1 28.10 14.64 29.45
N ALA A 2 27.88 14.03 30.61
CA ALA A 2 26.63 13.44 31.06
C ALA A 2 25.52 14.47 31.35
N LEU A 3 24.27 14.00 31.42
CA LEU A 3 23.13 14.41 32.27
C LEU A 3 21.86 13.78 31.63
N ASN A 4 20.89 13.17 32.30
CA ASN A 4 20.75 12.79 33.71
C ASN A 4 19.57 11.80 33.82
N LEU A 5 19.80 10.63 34.41
CA LEU A 5 18.78 9.70 34.87
C LEU A 5 18.37 10.12 36.30
N ALA A 6 17.09 10.37 36.53
CA ALA A 6 16.56 10.60 37.88
C ALA A 6 16.00 9.30 38.47
N HIS A 7 16.70 8.81 39.48
CA HIS A 7 16.26 7.81 40.45
C HIS A 7 15.14 8.36 41.35
N GLN A 8 14.15 7.52 41.67
CA GLN A 8 13.45 7.57 42.96
C GLN A 8 13.50 6.18 43.61
N THR A 9 14.29 6.07 44.68
CA THR A 9 14.18 5.08 45.77
C THR A 9 13.01 5.52 46.66
N GLY A 10 12.09 4.69 47.17
CA GLY A 10 12.25 3.41 47.84
C GLY A 10 11.85 3.59 49.31
N ALA A 11 10.69 3.07 49.72
CA ALA A 11 10.35 2.83 51.12
C ALA A 11 9.45 1.59 51.22
N ALA A 12 9.96 0.58 51.92
CA ALA A 12 9.35 -0.72 52.14
C ALA A 12 8.32 -0.68 53.27
N ALA A 13 7.26 -1.49 53.14
CA ALA A 13 6.54 -2.05 54.28
C ALA A 13 6.07 -3.47 53.90
N ALA A 14 6.58 -4.45 54.63
CA ALA A 14 6.30 -5.87 54.49
C ALA A 14 4.99 -6.25 55.19
N VAL A 15 4.16 -7.09 54.56
CA VAL A 15 3.20 -7.97 55.26
C VAL A 15 3.02 -9.28 54.48
N THR A 16 3.68 -10.32 55.00
CA THR A 16 3.35 -11.76 55.09
C THR A 16 2.41 -12.46 54.08
N ALA A 17 2.93 -13.55 53.53
CA ALA A 17 2.24 -14.60 52.79
C ALA A 17 1.56 -15.65 53.70
N ALA A 18 0.43 -16.21 53.25
CA ALA A 18 -0.11 -17.56 53.56
C ALA A 18 -1.29 -17.89 52.58
N PRO A 19 -1.78 -19.13 52.48
CA PRO A 19 -1.40 -20.08 51.43
C PRO A 19 -2.53 -20.47 50.47
N ALA A 20 -2.13 -21.06 49.34
CA ALA A 20 -3.01 -21.66 48.34
C ALA A 20 -3.70 -22.93 48.87
N ALA A 21 -4.98 -23.08 48.53
CA ALA A 21 -5.79 -24.27 48.77
C ALA A 21 -6.21 -24.92 47.43
N PRO A 22 -6.45 -26.24 47.40
CA PRO A 22 -6.23 -27.08 46.23
C PRO A 22 -7.45 -27.12 45.31
N ARG A 23 -7.21 -27.21 43.99
CA ARG A 23 -8.25 -27.60 43.02
C ARG A 23 -8.12 -29.08 42.72
N SER A 24 -9.22 -29.79 42.97
CA SER A 24 -9.39 -31.24 42.83
C SER A 24 -9.01 -31.76 41.45
N ALA A 25 -8.23 -32.83 41.46
CA ALA A 25 -8.09 -33.77 40.38
C ALA A 25 -9.39 -34.60 40.23
N VAL A 26 -9.84 -34.78 38.99
CA VAL A 26 -10.78 -35.84 38.63
C VAL A 26 -10.05 -36.73 37.62
N VAL A 27 -9.78 -37.97 38.03
CA VAL A 27 -9.21 -39.03 37.19
C VAL A 27 -10.22 -40.18 37.16
N ALA A 28 -10.27 -40.82 35.98
CA ALA A 28 -10.83 -42.13 35.64
C ALA A 28 -12.28 -42.17 35.13
N ALA A 29 -12.43 -42.49 33.84
CA ALA A 29 -12.71 -43.87 33.46
C ALA A 29 -12.25 -44.14 32.02
N ALA A 30 -11.35 -45.11 31.88
CA ALA A 30 -11.06 -45.77 30.61
C ALA A 30 -12.21 -46.73 30.27
N SER A 31 -12.65 -46.73 29.01
CA SER A 31 -13.37 -47.86 28.44
C SER A 31 -12.80 -48.15 27.07
N THR A 32 -12.18 -49.33 26.99
CA THR A 32 -11.71 -50.00 25.80
C THR A 32 -12.92 -50.51 25.00
N VAL A 33 -13.05 -50.08 23.74
CA VAL A 33 -13.85 -50.79 22.74
C VAL A 33 -13.02 -50.89 21.45
N ALA A 34 -12.85 -52.13 21.00
CA ALA A 34 -12.10 -52.54 19.82
C ALA A 34 -12.75 -52.06 18.50
N PRO A 35 -12.01 -52.02 17.38
CA PRO A 35 -12.47 -51.39 16.14
C PRO A 35 -13.37 -52.34 15.34
N SER A 36 -14.55 -51.85 14.92
CA SER A 36 -15.35 -52.49 13.87
C SER A 36 -15.01 -51.84 12.52
N SER A 37 -14.43 -52.65 11.65
CA SER A 37 -14.20 -52.38 10.24
C SER A 37 -15.50 -52.32 9.45
N THR A 38 -15.87 -51.15 8.93
CA THR A 38 -16.79 -51.04 7.79
C THR A 38 -16.39 -49.84 6.94
N ALA A 39 -15.88 -50.12 5.75
CA ALA A 39 -15.65 -49.15 4.69
C ALA A 39 -17.00 -48.58 4.18
N PRO A 40 -17.05 -47.29 3.79
CA PRO A 40 -18.01 -46.83 2.81
C PRO A 40 -17.36 -46.49 1.48
N SER A 41 -18.20 -46.67 0.47
CA SER A 41 -17.96 -46.74 -0.96
C SER A 41 -17.37 -45.48 -1.61
N SER A 42 -16.63 -45.76 -2.68
CA SER A 42 -16.23 -44.88 -3.78
C SER A 42 -17.23 -43.77 -4.13
N ALA A 43 -16.76 -42.52 -4.06
CA ALA A 43 -17.33 -41.39 -4.80
C ALA A 43 -16.56 -41.22 -6.14
N PRO A 44 -17.22 -40.79 -7.22
CA PRO A 44 -16.67 -40.87 -8.57
C PRO A 44 -15.61 -39.81 -8.83
N ALA A 45 -14.53 -40.23 -9.51
CA ALA A 45 -13.53 -39.33 -10.07
C ALA A 45 -14.16 -38.45 -11.16
N LEU A 46 -14.23 -37.14 -10.92
CA LEU A 46 -14.47 -36.15 -11.97
C LEU A 46 -13.19 -36.01 -12.79
N GLN A 47 -13.18 -36.67 -13.96
CA GLN A 47 -12.19 -36.45 -15.00
C GLN A 47 -12.34 -35.02 -15.52
N ALA A 48 -11.34 -34.18 -15.25
CA ALA A 48 -11.15 -32.93 -15.95
C ALA A 48 -10.84 -33.27 -17.42
N GLN A 49 -11.78 -32.98 -18.32
CA GLN A 49 -11.53 -33.02 -19.76
C GLN A 49 -10.60 -31.85 -20.11
N THR A 50 -9.37 -32.19 -20.46
CA THR A 50 -8.44 -31.30 -21.16
C THR A 50 -8.99 -31.01 -22.56
N VAL A 51 -9.46 -29.79 -22.79
CA VAL A 51 -9.70 -29.28 -24.15
C VAL A 51 -8.36 -28.80 -24.69
N THR A 52 -7.68 -29.69 -25.42
CA THR A 52 -6.53 -29.35 -26.26
C THR A 52 -7.05 -28.75 -27.56
N VAL A 53 -6.73 -27.48 -27.82
CA VAL A 53 -6.90 -26.86 -29.13
C VAL A 53 -5.59 -27.02 -29.88
N ASP A 54 -5.53 -27.98 -30.79
CA ASP A 54 -4.40 -28.10 -31.72
C ASP A 54 -4.55 -27.13 -32.91
N PRO A 55 -3.43 -26.59 -33.44
CA PRO A 55 -3.43 -25.62 -34.52
C PRO A 55 -3.67 -26.28 -35.88
N ALA A 56 -4.39 -25.58 -36.76
CA ALA A 56 -4.60 -26.00 -38.15
C ALA A 56 -3.30 -25.88 -38.98
N PRO A 57 -3.07 -26.74 -39.99
CA PRO A 57 -1.78 -26.89 -40.66
C PRO A 57 -1.60 -25.90 -41.83
N ALA A 58 -0.33 -25.56 -42.09
CA ALA A 58 0.14 -24.87 -43.28
C ALA A 58 0.64 -25.87 -44.35
N GLN A 59 0.13 -25.74 -45.58
CA GLN A 59 0.71 -26.15 -46.87
C GLN A 59 0.10 -25.17 -47.90
N GLY A 60 0.75 -24.50 -48.85
CA GLY A 60 2.07 -24.59 -49.47
C GLY A 60 1.90 -24.46 -51.00
N GLN A 61 2.70 -23.58 -51.64
CA GLN A 61 2.91 -23.39 -53.10
C GLN A 61 1.89 -22.52 -53.88
N ASP A 62 2.22 -21.66 -54.84
CA ASP A 62 3.51 -21.25 -55.44
C ASP A 62 3.29 -19.96 -56.28
N SER A 63 4.33 -19.10 -56.39
CA SER A 63 4.66 -18.19 -57.52
C SER A 63 3.64 -17.08 -57.93
N VAL A 64 3.96 -15.80 -58.07
CA VAL A 64 4.89 -15.17 -59.04
C VAL A 64 5.12 -13.70 -58.60
N LYS A 65 6.37 -13.22 -58.59
CA LYS A 65 6.71 -11.78 -58.60
C LYS A 65 6.66 -11.25 -60.05
N PRO A 66 6.44 -9.95 -60.26
CA PRO A 66 7.62 -9.15 -60.52
C PRO A 66 7.68 -7.79 -59.81
N ASP A 67 8.94 -7.45 -59.61
CA ASP A 67 9.58 -6.19 -59.28
C ASP A 67 9.18 -5.05 -60.23
N LEU A 68 9.05 -3.81 -59.73
CA LEU A 68 9.67 -2.64 -60.37
C LEU A 68 9.55 -1.38 -59.51
N ALA A 69 10.70 -0.89 -59.05
CA ALA A 69 10.90 0.48 -58.61
C ALA A 69 10.99 1.45 -59.82
N MET A 70 10.77 2.74 -59.49
CA MET A 70 11.12 3.97 -60.23
C MET A 70 10.15 4.57 -61.26
N VAL A 71 10.23 5.92 -61.32
CA VAL A 71 9.71 6.88 -62.32
C VAL A 71 8.32 7.43 -61.95
N CYS A 72 8.05 8.73 -61.69
CA CYS A 72 8.74 9.96 -62.06
C CYS A 72 8.39 11.17 -61.16
N GLN A 73 9.28 12.13 -61.19
CA GLN A 73 9.29 13.44 -60.55
C GLN A 73 8.30 14.44 -61.18
N ALA A 74 7.81 15.36 -60.33
CA ALA A 74 7.45 16.77 -60.58
C ALA A 74 6.22 17.11 -61.45
N LEU A 75 5.28 17.87 -60.85
CA LEU A 75 4.94 19.24 -61.29
C LEU A 75 4.31 20.03 -60.14
N VAL A 76 4.74 21.27 -60.03
CA VAL A 76 4.42 22.30 -59.03
C VAL A 76 3.34 23.22 -59.63
N ASP A 77 2.31 23.56 -58.86
CA ASP A 77 1.80 24.94 -58.63
C ASP A 77 0.34 24.95 -58.13
N GLY A 78 0.10 25.66 -57.02
CA GLY A 78 -1.24 25.97 -56.49
C GLY A 78 -1.28 26.15 -54.97
N LYS A 79 -1.18 27.40 -54.50
CA LYS A 79 -1.18 27.85 -53.08
C LYS A 79 -2.61 27.92 -52.48
N PRO A 80 -2.79 28.16 -51.16
CA PRO A 80 -3.40 27.23 -50.22
C PRO A 80 -4.87 27.58 -49.84
N GLU A 81 -5.66 26.58 -49.47
CA GLU A 81 -6.90 26.76 -48.72
C GLU A 81 -6.77 26.15 -47.32
N ALA A 82 -7.37 26.84 -46.36
CA ALA A 82 -7.15 26.78 -44.93
C ALA A 82 -7.29 25.37 -44.31
N GLU A 83 -6.20 24.89 -43.71
CA GLU A 83 -6.25 23.80 -42.73
C GLU A 83 -6.57 24.35 -41.33
N HIS A 84 -7.44 23.59 -40.67
CA HIS A 84 -7.90 23.77 -39.31
C HIS A 84 -6.73 23.89 -38.33
N ALA A 85 -6.85 24.84 -37.41
CA ALA A 85 -5.95 25.01 -36.30
C ALA A 85 -5.84 23.70 -35.49
N ASP A 86 -4.63 23.15 -35.44
CA ASP A 86 -4.18 22.22 -34.41
C ASP A 86 -4.53 22.81 -33.04
N VAL A 87 -5.50 22.21 -32.35
CA VAL A 87 -5.67 22.39 -30.92
C VAL A 87 -4.84 21.32 -30.22
N ALA A 88 -3.53 21.43 -30.35
CA ALA A 88 -2.62 20.91 -29.35
C ALA A 88 -2.82 21.79 -28.10
N ALA A 89 -3.75 21.38 -27.23
CA ALA A 89 -3.83 21.96 -25.90
C ALA A 89 -2.56 21.54 -25.16
N GLU A 90 -1.53 22.40 -25.21
CA GLU A 90 -0.40 22.38 -24.30
C GLU A 90 -0.96 22.31 -22.86
N VAL A 91 -0.82 21.14 -22.25
CA VAL A 91 -0.96 21.00 -20.80
C VAL A 91 0.24 21.74 -20.22
N LYS A 92 0.07 23.03 -19.95
CA LYS A 92 1.01 23.80 -19.14
C LYS A 92 1.28 23.00 -17.87
N SER A 93 2.53 22.58 -17.68
CA SER A 93 2.97 21.96 -16.43
C SER A 93 2.56 22.89 -15.30
N LYS A 94 1.76 22.38 -14.36
CA LYS A 94 1.56 23.08 -13.08
C LYS A 94 2.95 23.15 -12.47
N GLU A 95 3.49 24.36 -12.33
CA GLU A 95 4.75 24.59 -11.64
C GLU A 95 4.59 24.12 -10.17
N GLY A 96 5.40 23.16 -9.72
CA GLY A 96 5.40 22.62 -8.35
C GLY A 96 4.71 21.27 -8.15
N VAL A 97 4.91 20.68 -6.96
CA VAL A 97 4.34 19.38 -6.58
C VAL A 97 3.08 19.61 -5.73
N PRO A 98 1.90 19.11 -6.14
CA PRO A 98 0.67 19.30 -5.39
C PRO A 98 0.71 18.54 -4.05
N VAL A 99 0.21 19.18 -3.00
CA VAL A 99 0.09 18.58 -1.66
C VAL A 99 -1.34 18.15 -1.41
N PHE A 100 -1.50 16.90 -0.99
CA PHE A 100 -2.72 16.35 -0.43
C PHE A 100 -2.54 16.10 1.07
N VAL A 101 -3.63 16.03 1.82
CA VAL A 101 -3.59 15.67 3.25
C VAL A 101 -4.48 14.48 3.52
N MET A 102 -3.95 13.46 4.20
CA MET A 102 -4.71 12.28 4.57
C MET A 102 -5.71 12.62 5.70
N MET A 103 -6.97 12.27 5.52
CA MET A 103 -8.05 12.49 6.47
C MET A 103 -7.91 11.60 7.72
N PRO A 104 -8.53 11.89 8.88
CA PRO A 104 -8.59 10.98 10.03
C PRO A 104 -9.13 9.59 9.65
N LEU A 105 -8.61 8.54 10.27
CA LEU A 105 -8.98 7.14 9.99
C LEU A 105 -10.50 6.88 10.18
N ASP A 106 -11.13 7.57 11.13
CA ASP A 106 -12.56 7.47 11.46
C ASP A 106 -13.42 8.56 10.81
N THR A 107 -13.00 9.14 9.69
CA THR A 107 -13.75 10.24 9.02
C THR A 107 -15.20 9.86 8.73
N VAL A 108 -15.47 8.60 8.36
CA VAL A 108 -16.81 8.06 8.17
C VAL A 108 -17.18 7.19 9.36
N ARG A 109 -18.42 7.32 9.86
CA ARG A 109 -18.91 6.50 10.96
C ARG A 109 -18.95 5.01 10.58
N LYS A 110 -18.84 4.14 11.58
CA LYS A 110 -18.85 2.68 11.39
C LYS A 110 -20.12 2.13 10.72
N ASP A 111 -21.23 2.86 10.78
CA ASP A 111 -22.48 2.51 10.09
C ASP A 111 -22.54 2.98 8.62
N GLY A 112 -21.50 3.67 8.14
CA GLY A 112 -21.38 4.20 6.78
C GLY A 112 -22.32 5.35 6.43
N ASN A 113 -23.23 5.75 7.35
CA ASN A 113 -24.36 6.62 7.00
C ASN A 113 -24.04 8.11 7.00
N SER A 114 -23.03 8.55 7.75
CA SER A 114 -22.64 9.95 7.81
C SER A 114 -21.18 10.12 8.23
N LEU A 115 -20.67 11.35 8.14
CA LEU A 115 -19.35 11.70 8.67
C LEU A 115 -19.32 11.62 10.20
N ASN A 116 -18.16 11.23 10.73
CA ASN A 116 -17.83 11.51 12.11
C ASN A 116 -17.40 12.97 12.24
N ARG A 117 -17.80 13.64 13.32
CA ARG A 117 -17.39 15.03 13.62
C ARG A 117 -17.56 15.99 12.42
N ARG A 118 -18.72 15.93 11.75
CA ARG A 118 -19.02 16.69 10.51
C ARG A 118 -18.56 18.15 10.51
N ARG A 119 -18.80 18.89 11.61
CA ARG A 119 -18.38 20.31 11.72
C ARG A 119 -16.86 20.46 11.73
N ALA A 120 -16.15 19.55 12.42
CA ALA A 120 -14.69 19.51 12.45
C ALA A 120 -14.14 19.28 11.04
N VAL A 121 -14.73 18.34 10.30
CA VAL A 121 -14.35 18.06 8.92
C VAL A 121 -14.51 19.31 8.05
N GLU A 122 -15.67 19.97 8.09
CA GLU A 122 -15.91 21.19 7.31
C GLU A 122 -14.88 22.29 7.62
N ALA A 123 -14.66 22.61 8.90
CA ALA A 123 -13.69 23.62 9.31
C ALA A 123 -12.26 23.26 8.88
N SER A 124 -11.89 21.98 8.99
CA SER A 124 -10.58 21.48 8.58
C SER A 124 -10.37 21.59 7.07
N LEU A 125 -11.37 21.24 6.24
CA LEU A 125 -11.29 21.36 4.79
C LEU A 125 -11.11 22.82 4.35
N ALA A 126 -11.85 23.75 4.97
CA ALA A 126 -11.71 25.18 4.71
C ALA A 126 -10.31 25.70 5.10
N ALA A 127 -9.78 25.26 6.24
CA ALA A 127 -8.43 25.61 6.68
C ALA A 127 -7.36 25.08 5.70
N LEU A 128 -7.44 23.79 5.33
CA LEU A 128 -6.53 23.16 4.36
C LEU A 128 -6.55 23.89 3.02
N LYS A 129 -7.75 24.22 2.50
CA LYS A 129 -7.86 24.96 1.24
C LYS A 129 -7.18 26.33 1.33
N SER A 130 -7.36 27.03 2.45
CA SER A 130 -6.74 28.34 2.70
C SER A 130 -5.21 28.27 2.81
N ALA A 131 -4.66 27.13 3.23
CA ALA A 131 -3.21 26.87 3.24
C ALA A 131 -2.62 26.55 1.85
N GLY A 132 -3.46 26.43 0.81
CA GLY A 132 -3.03 26.11 -0.55
C GLY A 132 -2.95 24.62 -0.87
N VAL A 133 -3.53 23.76 -0.02
CA VAL A 133 -3.62 22.31 -0.26
C VAL A 133 -4.46 22.04 -1.51
N GLU A 134 -4.01 21.13 -2.37
CA GLU A 134 -4.70 20.75 -3.62
C GLU A 134 -5.92 19.87 -3.32
N GLY A 135 -5.79 18.95 -2.36
CA GLY A 135 -6.86 18.02 -2.02
C GLY A 135 -6.65 17.22 -0.75
N ILE A 136 -7.52 16.24 -0.54
CA ILE A 136 -7.48 15.29 0.57
C ILE A 136 -7.32 13.86 0.06
N MET A 137 -6.77 12.99 0.89
CA MET A 137 -6.79 11.54 0.69
C MET A 137 -7.69 10.89 1.76
N VAL A 138 -8.55 9.96 1.36
CA VAL A 138 -9.47 9.27 2.28
C VAL A 138 -9.53 7.77 2.03
N ASP A 139 -9.50 6.99 3.11
CA ASP A 139 -9.76 5.56 3.11
C ASP A 139 -11.24 5.25 2.91
N VAL A 140 -11.56 4.57 1.80
CA VAL A 140 -12.87 3.98 1.55
C VAL A 140 -12.85 2.54 2.05
N TRP A 141 -13.11 2.38 3.35
CA TRP A 141 -13.00 1.12 4.09
C TRP A 141 -13.99 0.08 3.58
N TRP A 142 -13.48 -1.05 3.11
CA TRP A 142 -14.32 -2.17 2.66
C TRP A 142 -15.27 -2.64 3.76
N GLY A 143 -14.76 -2.75 4.99
CA GLY A 143 -15.54 -3.15 6.16
C GLY A 143 -16.64 -2.19 6.61
N ILE A 144 -16.65 -0.94 6.12
CA ILE A 144 -17.76 0.00 6.32
C ILE A 144 -18.68 -0.03 5.11
N ALA A 145 -18.11 0.09 3.91
CA ALA A 145 -18.89 0.28 2.70
C ALA A 145 -19.63 -0.99 2.24
N GLU A 146 -19.17 -2.20 2.57
CA GLU A 146 -19.88 -3.47 2.25
C GLU A 146 -20.21 -4.26 3.54
N ALA A 147 -20.55 -3.55 4.62
CA ALA A 147 -20.76 -4.13 5.95
C ALA A 147 -21.99 -5.06 6.04
N GLU A 148 -23.10 -4.67 5.41
CA GLU A 148 -24.40 -5.36 5.53
C GLU A 148 -24.44 -6.72 4.80
N GLY A 149 -23.57 -6.92 3.81
CA GLY A 149 -23.43 -8.19 3.14
C GLY A 149 -22.86 -8.10 1.73
N PRO A 150 -22.61 -9.25 1.09
CA PRO A 150 -22.08 -9.32 -0.28
C PRO A 150 -22.90 -8.48 -1.26
N GLY A 151 -22.25 -7.55 -1.96
CA GLY A 151 -22.85 -6.69 -2.98
C GLY A 151 -23.76 -5.58 -2.43
N GLN A 152 -23.85 -5.41 -1.11
CA GLN A 152 -24.68 -4.37 -0.47
C GLN A 152 -23.81 -3.20 -0.03
N TYR A 153 -23.70 -2.20 -0.92
CA TYR A 153 -22.79 -1.07 -0.74
C TYR A 153 -23.47 0.15 -0.10
N ASN A 154 -22.88 0.70 0.96
CA ASN A 154 -23.27 1.96 1.59
C ASN A 154 -22.14 2.99 1.50
N PHE A 155 -22.31 4.00 0.64
CA PHE A 155 -21.36 5.09 0.44
C PHE A 155 -21.86 6.44 0.98
N ASN A 156 -22.93 6.49 1.78
CA ASN A 156 -23.60 7.74 2.16
C ASN A 156 -22.67 8.75 2.87
N GLY A 157 -21.91 8.30 3.87
CA GLY A 157 -20.93 9.15 4.56
C GLY A 157 -19.80 9.60 3.63
N TYR A 158 -19.38 8.76 2.69
CA TYR A 158 -18.40 9.12 1.67
C TYR A 158 -18.95 10.17 0.69
N MET A 159 -20.22 10.05 0.28
CA MET A 159 -20.90 11.06 -0.55
C MET A 159 -20.94 12.42 0.11
N GLU A 160 -21.26 12.46 1.41
CA GLU A 160 -21.19 13.69 2.19
C GLU A 160 -19.80 14.33 2.14
N LEU A 161 -18.72 13.53 2.28
CA LEU A 161 -17.34 14.03 2.18
C LEU A 161 -17.02 14.57 0.79
N MET A 162 -17.37 13.83 -0.28
CA MET A 162 -17.10 14.25 -1.66
C MET A 162 -17.80 15.56 -1.99
N GLU A 163 -19.03 15.75 -1.50
CA GLU A 163 -19.76 17.01 -1.61
C GLU A 163 -19.05 18.17 -0.90
N MET A 164 -18.56 17.94 0.33
CA MET A 164 -17.82 18.96 1.08
C MET A 164 -16.51 19.34 0.39
N ALA A 165 -15.75 18.34 -0.08
CA ALA A 165 -14.52 18.57 -0.83
C ALA A 165 -14.77 19.39 -2.10
N ARG A 166 -15.81 19.03 -2.88
CA ARG A 166 -16.23 19.78 -4.06
C ARG A 166 -16.60 21.23 -3.74
N LYS A 167 -17.40 21.46 -2.68
CA LYS A 167 -17.81 22.81 -2.25
C LYS A 167 -16.62 23.69 -1.84
N ASN A 168 -15.61 23.09 -1.21
CA ASN A 168 -14.38 23.77 -0.82
C ASN A 168 -13.33 23.83 -1.95
N GLY A 169 -13.63 23.30 -3.14
CA GLY A 169 -12.70 23.29 -4.26
C GLY A 169 -11.44 22.45 -4.02
N LEU A 170 -11.56 21.39 -3.22
CA LEU A 170 -10.51 20.41 -2.96
C LEU A 170 -10.69 19.18 -3.87
N LYS A 171 -9.57 18.61 -4.32
CA LYS A 171 -9.53 17.31 -4.97
C LYS A 171 -9.55 16.18 -3.94
N VAL A 172 -9.84 14.97 -4.40
CA VAL A 172 -9.89 13.76 -3.58
C VAL A 172 -9.10 12.64 -4.24
N GLN A 173 -8.21 12.03 -3.46
CA GLN A 173 -7.61 10.73 -3.73
C GLN A 173 -8.36 9.71 -2.86
N ALA A 174 -9.07 8.78 -3.48
CA ALA A 174 -9.84 7.76 -2.76
C ALA A 174 -9.05 6.45 -2.69
N VAL A 175 -8.82 5.93 -1.49
CA VAL A 175 -8.14 4.65 -1.29
C VAL A 175 -9.19 3.54 -1.22
N MET A 176 -9.07 2.53 -2.09
CA MET A 176 -9.89 1.33 -2.02
C MET A 176 -9.30 0.43 -0.93
N SER A 177 -9.70 0.67 0.31
CA SER A 177 -9.08 0.09 1.51
C SER A 177 -9.66 -1.29 1.80
N PHE A 178 -9.19 -2.29 1.04
CA PHE A 178 -9.51 -3.72 1.17
C PHE A 178 -8.81 -4.41 2.36
N HIS A 179 -8.43 -3.63 3.37
CA HIS A 179 -7.66 -4.07 4.53
C HIS A 179 -8.28 -3.54 5.82
N GLN A 180 -7.90 -4.12 6.95
CA GLN A 180 -8.25 -3.63 8.28
C GLN A 180 -7.48 -2.34 8.63
N CYS A 181 -8.19 -1.37 9.21
CA CYS A 181 -7.59 -0.31 10.03
C CYS A 181 -7.41 -0.84 11.46
N GLY A 182 -6.24 -0.67 12.05
CA GLY A 182 -5.94 -1.14 13.42
C GLY A 182 -4.89 -2.25 13.42
N GLY A 183 -3.88 -2.09 14.28
CA GLY A 183 -2.81 -3.07 14.47
C GLY A 183 -1.44 -2.63 13.93
N ASN A 184 -1.39 -1.51 13.19
CA ASN A 184 -0.17 -0.87 12.70
C ASN A 184 0.13 0.44 13.44
N VAL A 185 1.35 0.97 13.30
CA VAL A 185 1.76 2.26 13.88
C VAL A 185 0.83 3.38 13.42
N GLY A 186 0.30 4.14 14.38
CA GLY A 186 -0.54 5.30 14.09
C GLY A 186 -2.03 4.99 13.90
N ASP A 187 -2.43 3.71 13.93
CA ASP A 187 -3.83 3.34 13.90
C ASP A 187 -4.50 3.60 15.26
N SER A 188 -5.36 4.62 15.31
CA SER A 188 -6.13 4.98 16.51
C SER A 188 -7.52 4.33 16.58
N VAL A 189 -7.90 3.58 15.54
CA VAL A 189 -9.25 3.05 15.34
C VAL A 189 -9.15 1.62 14.80
N THR A 190 -10.09 0.76 15.20
CA THR A 190 -10.24 -0.58 14.62
C THR A 190 -11.45 -0.63 13.68
N ILE A 191 -11.18 -0.86 12.40
CA ILE A 191 -12.17 -1.08 11.34
C ILE A 191 -11.73 -2.37 10.62
N PRO A 192 -12.32 -3.53 10.94
CA PRO A 192 -11.91 -4.80 10.33
C PRO A 192 -12.41 -4.93 8.89
N LEU A 193 -12.06 -6.03 8.22
CA LEU A 193 -12.72 -6.46 6.98
C LEU A 193 -14.23 -6.65 7.19
N PRO A 194 -15.06 -6.69 6.12
CA PRO A 194 -16.49 -6.94 6.27
C PRO A 194 -16.76 -8.20 7.09
N LYS A 195 -17.74 -8.14 8.00
CA LYS A 195 -18.05 -9.26 8.89
C LYS A 195 -18.29 -10.57 8.13
N TRP A 196 -18.98 -10.49 6.99
CA TRP A 196 -19.27 -11.66 6.17
C TRP A 196 -18.01 -12.29 5.52
N VAL A 197 -16.92 -11.53 5.35
CA VAL A 197 -15.61 -12.03 4.90
C VAL A 197 -14.91 -12.74 6.06
N LEU A 198 -14.91 -12.12 7.24
CA LEU A 198 -14.34 -12.73 8.44
C LEU A 198 -15.04 -14.06 8.78
N GLU A 199 -16.36 -14.14 8.59
CA GLU A 199 -17.11 -15.40 8.73
C GLU A 199 -16.66 -16.49 7.75
N GLU A 200 -16.19 -16.16 6.54
CA GLU A 200 -15.58 -17.14 5.63
C GLU A 200 -14.15 -17.50 6.07
N MET A 201 -13.37 -16.52 6.56
CA MET A 201 -12.04 -16.77 7.13
C MET A 201 -12.09 -17.61 8.42
N ASP A 202 -13.17 -17.55 9.19
CA ASP A 202 -13.39 -18.40 10.35
C ASP A 202 -13.70 -19.86 9.95
N LYS A 203 -14.35 -20.06 8.80
CA LYS A 203 -14.60 -21.40 8.23
C LYS A 203 -13.33 -21.99 7.60
N ASP A 204 -12.54 -21.14 6.96
CA ASP A 204 -11.29 -21.51 6.30
C ASP A 204 -10.18 -20.52 6.69
N GLN A 205 -9.44 -20.86 7.75
CA GLN A 205 -8.39 -20.00 8.29
C GLN A 205 -7.20 -19.82 7.35
N ASP A 206 -7.05 -20.67 6.32
CA ASP A 206 -6.03 -20.51 5.29
C ASP A 206 -6.35 -19.37 4.29
N LEU A 207 -7.49 -18.68 4.46
CA LEU A 207 -7.75 -17.40 3.78
C LEU A 207 -6.95 -16.24 4.39
N ALA A 208 -6.37 -16.42 5.58
CA ALA A 208 -5.49 -15.44 6.21
C ALA A 208 -4.02 -15.69 5.86
N TYR A 209 -3.23 -14.62 5.72
CA TYR A 209 -1.78 -14.75 5.69
C TYR A 209 -1.27 -15.43 6.96
N THR A 210 -0.27 -16.29 6.80
CA THR A 210 0.14 -17.20 7.86
C THR A 210 1.64 -17.32 7.92
N ASP A 211 2.18 -17.18 9.12
CA ASP A 211 3.61 -17.37 9.37
C ASP A 211 3.96 -18.83 9.68
N ARG A 212 5.26 -19.09 9.84
CA ARG A 212 5.79 -20.43 10.09
C ARG A 212 5.23 -21.09 11.35
N SER A 213 4.88 -20.27 12.35
CA SER A 213 4.34 -20.74 13.62
C SER A 213 2.82 -20.99 13.57
N GLY A 214 2.19 -20.78 12.41
CA GLY A 214 0.76 -20.92 12.20
C GLY A 214 -0.05 -19.73 12.72
N ARG A 215 0.59 -18.59 13.07
CA ARG A 215 -0.14 -17.38 13.46
C ARG A 215 -0.78 -16.79 12.21
N ARG A 216 -2.05 -16.40 12.33
CA ARG A 216 -2.90 -15.91 11.23
C ARG A 216 -3.07 -14.40 11.33
N ASN A 217 -2.89 -13.70 10.21
CA ASN A 217 -3.17 -12.27 10.10
C ASN A 217 -4.48 -12.04 9.34
N TYR A 218 -5.47 -11.47 10.02
CA TYR A 218 -6.83 -11.21 9.50
C TYR A 218 -7.01 -9.81 8.90
N GLU A 219 -5.93 -9.03 8.76
CA GLU A 219 -6.02 -7.67 8.22
C GLU A 219 -6.31 -7.66 6.72
N TYR A 220 -5.97 -8.74 6.00
CA TYR A 220 -6.12 -8.86 4.56
C TYR A 220 -6.31 -10.33 4.15
N VAL A 221 -6.96 -10.58 3.02
CA VAL A 221 -7.17 -11.93 2.48
C VAL A 221 -5.89 -12.38 1.75
N SER A 222 -5.36 -13.58 2.06
CA SER A 222 -4.11 -14.07 1.46
C SER A 222 -4.20 -14.12 -0.07
N LEU A 223 -3.18 -13.59 -0.76
CA LEU A 223 -3.10 -13.62 -2.22
C LEU A 223 -3.08 -15.03 -2.82
N GLY A 224 -2.79 -16.05 -2.01
CA GLY A 224 -2.84 -17.45 -2.43
C GLY A 224 -4.23 -17.89 -2.91
N CYS A 225 -5.28 -17.18 -2.50
CA CYS A 225 -6.66 -17.48 -2.88
C CYS A 225 -7.30 -16.49 -3.86
N ASP A 226 -6.54 -15.57 -4.47
CA ASP A 226 -7.02 -14.54 -5.42
C ASP A 226 -8.00 -15.06 -6.50
N ALA A 227 -7.72 -16.26 -7.02
CA ALA A 227 -8.48 -16.88 -8.10
C ALA A 227 -9.50 -17.93 -7.62
N MET A 228 -9.62 -18.13 -6.30
CA MET A 228 -10.47 -19.17 -5.72
C MET A 228 -11.81 -18.57 -5.26
N PRO A 229 -12.97 -19.18 -5.56
CA PRO A 229 -14.29 -18.62 -5.24
C PRO A 229 -14.69 -18.83 -3.76
N VAL A 230 -13.84 -18.37 -2.85
CA VAL A 230 -13.89 -18.63 -1.41
C VAL A 230 -14.73 -17.63 -0.62
N LEU A 231 -15.17 -16.54 -1.26
CA LEU A 231 -15.94 -15.47 -0.62
C LEU A 231 -17.41 -15.53 -1.06
N LYS A 232 -18.15 -16.48 -0.47
CA LYS A 232 -19.57 -16.75 -0.80
C LYS A 232 -19.81 -16.97 -2.30
N GLY A 233 -18.92 -17.72 -2.94
CA GLY A 233 -18.97 -18.06 -4.37
C GLY A 233 -18.27 -17.07 -5.30
N ARG A 234 -17.72 -15.96 -4.79
CA ARG A 234 -16.87 -15.02 -5.54
C ARG A 234 -15.40 -15.19 -5.16
N THR A 235 -14.50 -14.84 -6.06
CA THR A 235 -13.07 -14.72 -5.74
C THR A 235 -12.76 -13.39 -5.06
N PRO A 236 -11.65 -13.27 -4.30
CA PRO A 236 -11.20 -11.98 -3.76
C PRO A 236 -11.08 -10.90 -4.83
N ILE A 237 -10.49 -11.21 -5.99
CA ILE A 237 -10.35 -10.28 -7.12
C ILE A 237 -11.72 -9.83 -7.64
N GLN A 238 -12.72 -10.73 -7.71
CA GLN A 238 -14.09 -10.35 -8.10
C GLN A 238 -14.73 -9.40 -7.07
N CYS A 239 -14.57 -9.67 -5.77
CA CYS A 239 -15.07 -8.77 -4.72
C CYS A 239 -14.46 -7.37 -4.83
N TYR A 240 -13.13 -7.28 -5.04
CA TYR A 240 -12.45 -5.98 -5.23
C TYR A 240 -12.94 -5.26 -6.49
N ALA A 241 -13.09 -5.98 -7.60
CA ALA A 241 -13.60 -5.42 -8.86
C ALA A 241 -15.03 -4.90 -8.72
N ASP A 242 -15.92 -5.67 -8.07
CA ASP A 242 -17.31 -5.28 -7.84
C ASP A 242 -17.41 -4.05 -6.94
N PHE A 243 -16.61 -4.00 -5.88
CA PHE A 243 -16.52 -2.84 -4.99
C PHE A 243 -16.07 -1.58 -5.74
N MET A 244 -14.99 -1.67 -6.52
CA MET A 244 -14.50 -0.55 -7.33
C MET A 244 -15.55 -0.09 -8.36
N ARG A 245 -16.28 -1.04 -8.96
CA ARG A 245 -17.33 -0.75 -9.94
C ARG A 245 -18.52 -0.04 -9.28
N ALA A 246 -18.96 -0.51 -8.11
CA ALA A 246 -19.99 0.14 -7.33
C ALA A 246 -19.59 1.55 -6.88
N PHE A 247 -18.33 1.73 -6.45
CA PHE A 247 -17.79 3.04 -6.09
C PHE A 247 -17.80 3.98 -7.31
N ARG A 248 -17.25 3.55 -8.45
CA ARG A 248 -17.26 4.32 -9.70
C ARG A 248 -18.67 4.77 -10.08
N ASP A 249 -19.64 3.86 -10.06
CA ASP A 249 -21.01 4.12 -10.50
C ASP A 249 -21.72 5.08 -9.53
N HIS A 250 -21.53 4.91 -8.21
CA HIS A 250 -22.08 5.81 -7.20
C HIS A 250 -21.51 7.23 -7.30
N PHE A 251 -20.23 7.35 -7.64
CA PHE A 251 -19.49 8.61 -7.71
C PHE A 251 -19.26 9.12 -9.14
N ALA A 252 -20.02 8.63 -10.12
CA ALA A 252 -19.78 8.93 -11.54
C ALA A 252 -19.69 10.44 -11.84
N THR A 253 -20.49 11.27 -11.15
CA THR A 253 -20.48 12.73 -11.32
C THR A 253 -19.30 13.44 -10.67
N TYR A 254 -18.50 12.75 -9.86
CA TYR A 254 -17.31 13.27 -9.17
C TYR A 254 -15.99 12.83 -9.83
N MET A 255 -16.03 11.78 -10.67
CA MET A 255 -14.86 11.22 -11.34
C MET A 255 -14.22 12.22 -12.29
N GLY A 256 -12.89 12.36 -12.22
CA GLY A 256 -12.09 13.25 -13.06
C GLY A 256 -12.21 14.74 -12.71
N ASN A 257 -13.13 15.10 -11.82
CA ASN A 257 -13.28 16.46 -11.33
C ASN A 257 -12.87 16.57 -9.86
N THR A 258 -13.65 16.05 -8.93
CA THR A 258 -13.36 16.04 -7.50
C THR A 258 -12.48 14.85 -7.18
N ILE A 259 -12.87 13.64 -7.59
CA ILE A 259 -12.06 12.43 -7.44
C ILE A 259 -11.09 12.38 -8.61
N VAL A 260 -9.79 12.54 -8.32
CA VAL A 260 -8.72 12.59 -9.33
C VAL A 260 -7.80 11.38 -9.29
N GLU A 261 -7.91 10.56 -8.25
CA GLU A 261 -7.07 9.38 -8.07
C GLU A 261 -7.82 8.29 -7.30
N ILE A 262 -7.61 7.05 -7.72
CA ILE A 262 -8.00 5.83 -7.03
C ILE A 262 -6.71 5.10 -6.64
N GLN A 263 -6.38 5.11 -5.36
CA GLN A 263 -5.31 4.26 -4.84
C GLN A 263 -5.89 2.90 -4.52
N VAL A 264 -5.35 1.83 -5.11
CA VAL A 264 -5.90 0.49 -4.95
C VAL A 264 -5.12 -0.26 -3.89
N GLY A 265 -5.79 -0.62 -2.78
CA GLY A 265 -5.16 -1.36 -1.68
C GLY A 265 -4.87 -2.81 -2.04
N MET A 266 -3.62 -3.27 -1.85
CA MET A 266 -3.14 -4.60 -2.28
C MET A 266 -2.54 -5.44 -1.16
N GLY A 267 -2.91 -5.15 0.09
CA GLY A 267 -2.34 -5.81 1.24
C GLY A 267 -2.56 -5.05 2.55
N PRO A 268 -1.87 -5.43 3.63
CA PRO A 268 -1.92 -4.73 4.92
C PRO A 268 -1.58 -3.25 4.76
N ALA A 269 -2.30 -2.38 5.47
CA ALA A 269 -2.24 -0.92 5.33
C ALA A 269 -2.46 -0.39 3.89
N GLY A 270 -3.03 -1.20 3.00
CA GLY A 270 -3.25 -0.87 1.59
C GLY A 270 -2.00 -1.01 0.72
N GLU A 271 -0.90 -1.49 1.28
CA GLU A 271 0.39 -1.58 0.62
C GLU A 271 0.54 -2.90 -0.14
N LEU A 272 1.18 -2.89 -1.31
CA LEU A 272 1.54 -4.11 -2.04
C LEU A 272 2.70 -4.82 -1.33
N ARG A 273 2.39 -5.61 -0.30
CA ARG A 273 3.37 -6.41 0.47
C ARG A 273 2.70 -7.51 1.28
N TYR A 274 3.51 -8.35 1.88
CA TYR A 274 3.08 -9.27 2.94
C TYR A 274 3.03 -8.59 4.32
N PRO A 275 2.24 -9.12 5.29
CA PRO A 275 2.21 -8.64 6.67
C PRO A 275 3.41 -9.15 7.50
N SER A 276 4.64 -8.87 7.07
CA SER A 276 5.86 -9.46 7.65
C SER A 276 6.34 -8.82 8.96
N TYR A 277 5.81 -7.65 9.32
CA TYR A 277 6.18 -6.90 10.53
C TYR A 277 4.96 -6.47 11.38
N PRO A 278 4.08 -7.42 11.80
CA PRO A 278 2.90 -7.07 12.57
C PRO A 278 3.29 -6.61 13.99
N GLU A 279 3.00 -5.36 14.33
CA GLU A 279 3.30 -4.81 15.68
C GLU A 279 2.35 -5.31 16.76
N SER A 280 1.15 -5.75 16.35
CA SER A 280 0.11 -6.22 17.26
C SER A 280 0.65 -7.25 18.26
N ASN A 281 0.31 -7.04 19.53
CA ASN A 281 0.71 -7.88 20.67
C ASN A 281 2.24 -8.02 20.84
N GLY A 282 3.03 -7.11 20.29
CA GLY A 282 4.49 -7.14 20.35
C GLY A 282 5.09 -8.32 19.58
N THR A 283 4.40 -8.82 18.56
CA THR A 283 4.88 -9.91 17.69
C THR A 283 6.18 -9.51 17.00
N TRP A 284 6.18 -8.33 16.39
CA TRP A 284 7.34 -7.66 15.84
C TRP A 284 7.62 -6.35 16.58
N CYS A 285 8.86 -5.88 16.50
CA CYS A 285 9.22 -4.50 16.85
C CYS A 285 10.40 -4.06 15.99
N PHE A 286 10.41 -2.78 15.63
CA PHE A 286 11.52 -2.18 14.89
C PHE A 286 12.85 -2.35 15.65
N PRO A 287 13.96 -2.73 14.98
CA PRO A 287 14.12 -2.94 13.53
C PRO A 287 14.16 -4.43 13.13
N GLY A 288 13.38 -5.33 13.72
CA GLY A 288 13.51 -6.78 13.43
C GLY A 288 13.31 -7.18 11.95
N ILE A 289 13.89 -8.30 11.53
CA ILE A 289 13.82 -8.79 10.14
C ILE A 289 12.42 -9.17 9.63
N GLY A 290 11.46 -9.40 10.51
CA GLY A 290 10.13 -9.92 10.15
C GLY A 290 10.11 -11.43 9.89
N GLU A 291 8.99 -11.96 9.39
CA GLU A 291 8.88 -13.38 8.98
C GLU A 291 8.15 -13.52 7.64
N PHE A 292 8.49 -14.56 6.88
CA PHE A 292 7.76 -14.95 5.66
C PHE A 292 6.32 -15.38 5.98
N GLN A 293 5.35 -14.85 5.23
CA GLN A 293 3.91 -14.99 5.49
C GLN A 293 3.21 -15.94 4.49
N CYS A 294 3.86 -17.03 4.11
CA CYS A 294 3.42 -17.92 3.02
C CYS A 294 3.03 -19.33 3.46
N TYR A 295 2.61 -19.52 4.72
CA TYR A 295 2.37 -20.83 5.31
C TYR A 295 0.88 -21.23 5.32
N ASP A 296 0.01 -20.46 4.66
CA ASP A 296 -1.35 -20.91 4.38
C ASP A 296 -1.35 -22.01 3.31
N ARG A 297 -2.38 -22.86 3.33
CA ARG A 297 -2.43 -24.03 2.44
C ARG A 297 -2.36 -23.68 0.94
N TYR A 298 -2.87 -22.51 0.54
CA TYR A 298 -2.93 -22.11 -0.86
C TYR A 298 -1.53 -21.72 -1.35
N MET A 299 -0.82 -20.91 -0.57
CA MET A 299 0.57 -20.53 -0.82
C MET A 299 1.50 -21.75 -0.79
N LEU A 300 1.35 -22.64 0.19
CA LEU A 300 2.14 -23.88 0.26
C LEU A 300 1.90 -24.79 -0.95
N SER A 301 0.65 -24.88 -1.44
CA SER A 301 0.34 -25.62 -2.66
C SER A 301 0.99 -25.00 -3.90
N SER A 302 1.01 -23.66 -4.00
CA SER A 302 1.71 -22.94 -5.08
C SER A 302 3.22 -23.18 -5.04
N LEU A 303 3.83 -23.06 -3.85
CA LEU A 303 5.27 -23.31 -3.66
C LEU A 303 5.65 -24.73 -4.05
N LYS A 304 4.85 -25.72 -3.64
CA LYS A 304 5.06 -27.13 -3.99
C LYS A 304 5.03 -27.34 -5.51
N ALA A 305 4.03 -26.79 -6.19
CA ALA A 305 3.93 -26.89 -7.64
C ALA A 305 5.11 -26.21 -8.35
N ALA A 306 5.55 -25.04 -7.88
CA ALA A 306 6.71 -24.33 -8.42
C ALA A 306 8.01 -25.15 -8.26
N ALA A 307 8.18 -25.82 -7.13
CA ALA A 307 9.33 -26.66 -6.84
C ALA A 307 9.36 -27.94 -7.69
N GLU A 308 8.20 -28.57 -7.91
CA GLU A 308 8.05 -29.71 -8.81
C GLU A 308 8.38 -29.32 -10.26
N ALA A 309 7.96 -28.13 -10.70
CA ALA A 309 8.21 -27.64 -12.06
C ALA A 309 9.70 -27.44 -12.39
N VAL A 310 10.53 -27.14 -11.39
CA VAL A 310 12.00 -27.01 -11.55
C VAL A 310 12.75 -28.30 -11.23
N GLY A 311 12.05 -29.42 -11.01
CA GLY A 311 12.65 -30.73 -10.74
C GLY A 311 13.30 -30.83 -9.35
N LYS A 312 12.88 -29.98 -8.40
CA LYS A 312 13.39 -29.91 -7.02
C LYS A 312 12.25 -29.99 -6.01
N PRO A 313 11.45 -31.08 -5.99
CA PRO A 313 10.25 -31.17 -5.15
C PRO A 313 10.53 -30.92 -3.67
N GLU A 314 11.74 -31.22 -3.18
CA GLU A 314 12.17 -30.98 -1.81
C GLU A 314 12.22 -29.49 -1.42
N TRP A 315 12.37 -28.58 -2.39
CA TRP A 315 12.30 -27.13 -2.16
C TRP A 315 10.87 -26.65 -1.90
N GLY A 316 9.88 -27.45 -2.25
CA GLY A 316 8.45 -27.15 -2.13
C GLY A 316 7.83 -27.51 -0.79
N ASN A 317 8.60 -28.06 0.15
CA ASN A 317 8.06 -28.57 1.41
C ASN A 317 7.51 -27.47 2.34
N ALA A 318 8.20 -26.33 2.41
CA ALA A 318 7.83 -25.15 3.18
C ALA A 318 8.78 -23.98 2.83
N GLY A 319 8.54 -22.80 3.41
CA GLY A 319 9.52 -21.71 3.39
C GLY A 319 10.82 -22.04 4.16
N PRO A 320 11.85 -21.18 4.08
CA PRO A 320 13.16 -21.43 4.67
C PRO A 320 13.08 -21.68 6.18
N SER A 321 13.60 -22.82 6.62
CA SER A 321 13.52 -23.25 8.03
C SER A 321 14.56 -22.58 8.95
N ASP A 322 15.46 -21.80 8.37
CA ASP A 322 16.59 -21.13 9.01
C ASP A 322 16.51 -19.58 8.89
N ALA A 323 15.32 -19.05 8.60
CA ALA A 323 15.03 -17.62 8.48
C ALA A 323 14.92 -16.85 9.81
N GLY A 324 15.06 -17.53 10.96
CA GLY A 324 14.85 -16.90 12.27
C GLY A 324 13.38 -16.56 12.52
N SER A 325 13.16 -15.54 13.36
CA SER A 325 11.86 -15.05 13.83
C SER A 325 11.76 -13.52 13.71
N TYR A 326 10.58 -12.96 13.91
CA TYR A 326 10.26 -11.53 13.68
C TYR A 326 11.31 -10.51 14.17
N LYS A 327 11.89 -10.72 15.36
CA LYS A 327 12.75 -9.75 16.06
C LYS A 327 14.24 -10.04 15.91
N ASP A 328 14.60 -11.08 15.17
CA ASP A 328 16.00 -11.43 14.98
C ASP A 328 16.68 -10.39 14.09
N TRP A 329 18.00 -10.40 14.12
CA TRP A 329 18.84 -9.59 13.25
C TRP A 329 19.37 -10.44 12.09
N PRO A 330 19.68 -9.85 10.92
CA PRO A 330 20.11 -10.62 9.75
C PRO A 330 21.28 -11.55 10.04
N GLU A 331 22.32 -11.05 10.73
CA GLU A 331 23.55 -11.81 11.01
C GLU A 331 23.36 -12.95 12.04
N ASP A 332 22.26 -12.94 12.80
CA ASP A 332 21.92 -13.99 13.76
C ASP A 332 21.17 -15.17 13.11
N THR A 333 20.78 -15.02 11.84
CA THR A 333 20.02 -16.05 11.12
C THR A 333 20.87 -16.71 10.02
N PRO A 334 20.91 -18.05 9.92
CA PRO A 334 21.63 -18.71 8.84
C PRO A 334 21.10 -18.33 7.45
N PHE A 335 19.80 -18.04 7.33
CA PHE A 335 19.23 -17.63 6.05
C PHE A 335 19.65 -16.22 5.64
N PHE A 336 19.61 -15.20 6.51
CA PHE A 336 19.80 -13.78 6.13
C PHE A 336 21.19 -13.20 6.40
N ARG A 337 22.08 -13.91 7.10
CA ARG A 337 23.46 -13.44 7.33
C ARG A 337 24.21 -13.15 6.03
N ARG A 338 25.34 -12.45 6.11
CA ARG A 338 26.09 -11.95 4.95
C ARG A 338 26.30 -12.97 3.81
N GLU A 339 26.66 -14.21 4.15
CA GLU A 339 26.81 -15.35 3.23
C GLU A 339 25.82 -16.45 3.63
N GLY A 340 24.54 -16.10 3.61
CA GLY A 340 23.42 -16.90 4.10
C GLY A 340 22.63 -17.64 3.02
N GLY A 341 21.63 -18.39 3.46
CA GLY A 341 20.71 -19.15 2.60
C GLY A 341 20.05 -18.31 1.49
N TRP A 342 19.81 -17.03 1.72
CA TRP A 342 19.21 -16.08 0.77
C TRP A 342 19.92 -16.01 -0.59
N ASN A 343 21.23 -16.29 -0.64
CA ASN A 343 22.05 -16.24 -1.86
C ASN A 343 22.40 -17.62 -2.44
N THR A 344 21.80 -18.70 -1.92
CA THR A 344 21.95 -20.06 -2.48
C THR A 344 20.97 -20.29 -3.64
N GLU A 345 21.13 -21.38 -4.39
CA GLU A 345 20.15 -21.75 -5.44
C GLU A 345 18.73 -21.90 -4.88
N TYR A 346 18.57 -22.52 -3.70
CA TYR A 346 17.28 -22.62 -3.02
C TYR A 346 16.75 -21.24 -2.61
N GLY A 347 17.61 -20.38 -2.04
CA GLY A 347 17.22 -19.03 -1.64
C GLY A 347 16.75 -18.19 -2.82
N GLN A 348 17.46 -18.24 -3.94
CA GLN A 348 17.08 -17.56 -5.18
C GLN A 348 15.76 -18.10 -5.74
N PHE A 349 15.56 -19.42 -5.73
CA PHE A 349 14.28 -20.04 -6.10
C PHE A 349 13.13 -19.55 -5.22
N PHE A 350 13.28 -19.65 -3.90
CA PHE A 350 12.22 -19.30 -2.96
C PHE A 350 11.89 -17.80 -3.03
N MET A 351 12.90 -16.93 -3.08
CA MET A 351 12.69 -15.49 -3.17
C MET A 351 12.08 -15.05 -4.50
N SER A 352 12.47 -15.70 -5.61
CA SER A 352 11.84 -15.48 -6.90
C SER A 352 10.37 -15.86 -6.87
N TRP A 353 10.02 -17.03 -6.32
CA TRP A 353 8.63 -17.45 -6.17
C TRP A 353 7.83 -16.49 -5.26
N TYR A 354 8.36 -16.16 -4.08
CA TYR A 354 7.65 -15.37 -3.08
C TYR A 354 7.33 -13.94 -3.56
N SER A 355 8.30 -13.31 -4.21
CA SER A 355 8.13 -11.97 -4.81
C SER A 355 7.28 -12.01 -6.09
N GLN A 356 7.41 -13.06 -6.92
CA GLN A 356 6.57 -13.23 -8.11
C GLN A 356 5.08 -13.40 -7.75
N MET A 357 4.76 -14.13 -6.68
CA MET A 357 3.39 -14.24 -6.18
C MET A 357 2.77 -12.87 -5.83
N LEU A 358 3.57 -11.97 -5.25
CA LEU A 358 3.16 -10.59 -4.95
C LEU A 358 2.99 -9.75 -6.22
N LEU A 359 3.88 -9.88 -7.21
CA LEU A 359 3.76 -9.21 -8.51
C LEU A 359 2.50 -9.65 -9.26
N GLU A 360 2.18 -10.94 -9.26
CA GLU A 360 0.98 -11.48 -9.90
C GLU A 360 -0.31 -11.03 -9.20
N HIS A 361 -0.28 -10.92 -7.87
CA HIS A 361 -1.38 -10.34 -7.10
C HIS A 361 -1.64 -8.89 -7.54
N GLY A 362 -0.59 -8.06 -7.58
CA GLY A 362 -0.67 -6.69 -8.07
C GLY A 362 -1.19 -6.59 -9.52
N GLU A 363 -0.69 -7.44 -10.42
CA GLU A 363 -1.13 -7.50 -11.82
C GLU A 363 -2.62 -7.85 -11.96
N ARG A 364 -3.12 -8.82 -11.19
CA ARG A 364 -4.54 -9.22 -11.20
C ARG A 364 -5.45 -8.09 -10.73
N ILE A 365 -5.09 -7.43 -9.63
CA ILE A 365 -5.87 -6.31 -9.07
C ILE A 365 -5.83 -5.10 -10.00
N LEU A 366 -4.67 -4.74 -10.55
CA LEU A 366 -4.57 -3.64 -11.50
C LEU A 366 -5.34 -3.90 -12.78
N SER A 367 -5.28 -5.12 -13.32
CA SER A 367 -6.08 -5.49 -14.49
C SER A 367 -7.57 -5.24 -14.23
N ALA A 368 -8.06 -5.62 -13.04
CA ALA A 368 -9.43 -5.35 -12.63
C ALA A 368 -9.71 -3.83 -12.46
N ALA A 369 -8.83 -3.10 -11.77
CA ALA A 369 -8.98 -1.67 -11.52
C ALA A 369 -8.95 -0.85 -12.82
N THR A 370 -7.96 -1.08 -13.69
CA THR A 370 -7.84 -0.48 -15.02
C THR A 370 -9.07 -0.75 -15.87
N GLY A 371 -9.59 -1.98 -15.83
CA GLY A 371 -10.84 -2.33 -16.50
C GLY A 371 -12.07 -1.57 -15.98
N VAL A 372 -12.12 -1.30 -14.66
CA VAL A 372 -13.21 -0.51 -14.05
C VAL A 372 -13.10 0.97 -14.38
N PHE A 373 -11.91 1.58 -14.27
CA PHE A 373 -11.72 3.03 -14.33
C PHE A 373 -11.25 3.55 -15.70
N THR A 374 -11.02 2.69 -16.70
CA THR A 374 -10.68 3.09 -18.08
C THR A 374 -11.63 4.14 -18.67
N ALA A 375 -12.93 4.06 -18.34
CA ALA A 375 -13.93 4.99 -18.84
C ALA A 375 -14.11 6.27 -17.99
N SER A 376 -13.22 6.50 -17.01
CA SER A 376 -13.25 7.67 -16.10
C SER A 376 -12.10 8.64 -16.43
N PRO A 377 -12.23 9.47 -17.48
CA PRO A 377 -11.16 10.39 -17.88
C PRO A 377 -10.79 11.34 -16.73
N GLY A 378 -9.49 11.60 -16.57
CA GLY A 378 -8.97 12.48 -15.51
C GLY A 378 -8.80 11.81 -14.13
N VAL A 379 -9.10 10.51 -14.01
CA VAL A 379 -8.81 9.71 -12.81
C VAL A 379 -7.54 8.89 -13.03
N LYS A 380 -6.57 9.02 -12.12
CA LYS A 380 -5.36 8.18 -12.09
C LYS A 380 -5.57 6.97 -11.20
N ILE A 381 -4.90 5.86 -11.52
CA ILE A 381 -4.76 4.72 -10.60
C ILE A 381 -3.39 4.83 -9.94
N SER A 382 -3.32 4.55 -8.65
CA SER A 382 -2.05 4.46 -7.93
C SER A 382 -1.98 3.22 -7.05
N VAL A 383 -0.76 2.81 -6.72
CA VAL A 383 -0.47 1.68 -5.84
C VAL A 383 0.55 2.11 -4.82
N LYS A 384 0.30 1.77 -3.55
CA LYS A 384 1.21 2.08 -2.45
C LYS A 384 2.23 0.97 -2.27
N VAL A 385 3.51 1.34 -2.24
CA VAL A 385 4.64 0.45 -1.96
C VAL A 385 5.30 0.93 -0.65
N ALA A 386 5.51 0.02 0.28
CA ALA A 386 6.06 0.32 1.60
C ALA A 386 7.56 0.63 1.57
N GLY A 387 7.98 1.67 2.31
CA GLY A 387 9.39 2.03 2.55
C GLY A 387 10.03 1.19 3.65
N ILE A 388 10.52 0.00 3.32
CA ILE A 388 11.21 -0.89 4.27
C ILE A 388 12.68 -0.52 4.37
N HIS A 389 12.98 0.51 5.15
CA HIS A 389 14.30 1.12 5.15
C HIS A 389 15.31 0.46 6.09
N TRP A 390 14.88 -0.35 7.07
CA TRP A 390 15.78 -1.03 8.00
C TRP A 390 16.42 -2.26 7.37
N HIS A 391 17.65 -2.55 7.77
CA HIS A 391 18.51 -3.59 7.18
C HIS A 391 18.83 -3.42 5.69
N TYR A 392 18.38 -2.35 5.02
CA TYR A 392 18.74 -2.03 3.63
C TYR A 392 20.27 -1.93 3.44
N GLY A 393 21.02 -1.48 4.44
CA GLY A 393 22.49 -1.44 4.36
C GLY A 393 23.19 -2.81 4.41
N THR A 394 22.47 -3.88 4.74
CA THR A 394 23.01 -5.25 4.76
C THR A 394 23.08 -5.84 3.35
N ARG A 395 23.66 -7.04 3.16
CA ARG A 395 23.66 -7.66 1.83
C ARG A 395 22.34 -8.33 1.46
N SER A 396 21.67 -8.89 2.45
CA SER A 396 20.43 -9.64 2.28
C SER A 396 19.21 -8.75 2.20
N HIS A 397 19.25 -7.53 2.77
CA HIS A 397 18.07 -6.65 2.85
C HIS A 397 16.88 -7.39 3.49
N ALA A 398 17.14 -8.12 4.59
CA ALA A 398 16.25 -9.14 5.13
C ALA A 398 14.78 -8.70 5.30
N ALA A 399 14.55 -7.47 5.75
CA ALA A 399 13.20 -6.94 5.96
C ALA A 399 12.44 -6.71 4.64
N GLU A 400 13.12 -6.28 3.58
CA GLU A 400 12.54 -6.17 2.23
C GLU A 400 12.17 -7.56 1.72
N LEU A 401 13.04 -8.55 1.91
CA LEU A 401 12.79 -9.93 1.51
C LEU A 401 11.55 -10.53 2.19
N THR A 402 11.42 -10.37 3.51
CA THR A 402 10.23 -10.89 4.22
C THR A 402 8.96 -10.14 3.84
N ALA A 403 9.04 -8.85 3.50
CA ALA A 403 7.92 -8.06 2.99
C ALA A 403 7.50 -8.45 1.55
N GLY A 404 8.31 -9.24 0.84
CA GLY A 404 8.06 -9.72 -0.52
C GLY A 404 8.78 -8.93 -1.61
N TYR A 405 9.54 -7.90 -1.25
CA TYR A 405 10.41 -7.19 -2.19
C TYR A 405 11.71 -7.97 -2.29
N TYR A 406 11.93 -8.67 -3.41
CA TYR A 406 13.21 -9.34 -3.64
C TYR A 406 14.29 -8.32 -4.01
N ASN A 407 14.56 -7.38 -3.12
CA ASN A 407 15.65 -6.43 -3.24
C ASN A 407 16.86 -6.97 -2.47
N THR A 408 18.04 -6.91 -3.05
CA THR A 408 19.30 -7.22 -2.37
C THR A 408 20.36 -6.28 -2.88
N ARG A 409 21.58 -6.36 -2.34
CA ARG A 409 22.70 -5.55 -2.83
C ARG A 409 22.97 -5.70 -4.34
N GLN A 410 22.57 -6.80 -4.95
CA GLN A 410 22.86 -7.13 -6.37
C GLN A 410 21.61 -7.34 -7.22
N HIS A 411 20.42 -7.19 -6.66
CA HIS A 411 19.16 -7.44 -7.35
C HIS A 411 18.16 -6.34 -7.00
N ASP A 412 17.63 -5.67 -8.03
CA ASP A 412 16.62 -4.62 -7.85
C ASP A 412 15.21 -5.22 -7.72
N GLY A 413 14.65 -5.17 -6.51
CA GLY A 413 13.31 -5.68 -6.23
C GLY A 413 12.17 -4.74 -6.64
N TYR A 414 12.46 -3.47 -6.90
CA TYR A 414 11.47 -2.43 -7.19
C TYR A 414 11.25 -2.21 -8.68
N GLN A 415 12.25 -2.48 -9.51
CA GLN A 415 12.16 -2.40 -10.97
C GLN A 415 11.04 -3.30 -11.54
N PRO A 416 10.87 -4.58 -11.13
CA PRO A 416 9.75 -5.40 -11.59
C PRO A 416 8.38 -4.84 -11.17
N ILE A 417 8.28 -4.26 -9.96
CA ILE A 417 7.06 -3.61 -9.46
C ILE A 417 6.73 -2.40 -10.35
N ALA A 418 7.68 -1.50 -10.55
CA ALA A 418 7.49 -0.31 -11.38
C ALA A 418 7.10 -0.67 -12.83
N ARG A 419 7.72 -1.70 -13.42
CA ARG A 419 7.35 -2.21 -14.75
C ARG A 419 5.93 -2.76 -14.78
N MET A 420 5.51 -3.47 -13.73
CA MET A 420 4.14 -3.96 -13.57
C MET A 420 3.15 -2.80 -13.51
N LEU A 421 3.41 -1.78 -12.70
CA LEU A 421 2.58 -0.57 -12.64
C LEU A 421 2.52 0.16 -14.00
N GLY A 422 3.66 0.23 -14.71
CA GLY A 422 3.76 0.88 -16.02
C GLY A 422 2.88 0.26 -17.10
N ARG A 423 2.66 -1.06 -17.07
CA ARG A 423 1.72 -1.74 -17.98
C ARG A 423 0.28 -1.24 -17.84
N HIS A 424 -0.07 -0.72 -16.66
CA HIS A 424 -1.41 -0.23 -16.33
C HIS A 424 -1.49 1.29 -16.27
N GLY A 425 -0.40 2.00 -16.57
CA GLY A 425 -0.32 3.46 -16.42
C GLY A 425 -0.53 3.94 -14.97
N ALA A 426 -0.26 3.07 -13.99
CA ALA A 426 -0.46 3.38 -12.58
C ALA A 426 0.71 4.20 -12.01
N VAL A 427 0.40 5.08 -11.06
CA VAL A 427 1.38 5.86 -10.29
C VAL A 427 1.91 5.00 -9.14
N LEU A 428 3.23 5.03 -8.92
CA LEU A 428 3.85 4.42 -7.74
C LEU A 428 3.79 5.44 -6.60
N ASN A 429 3.09 5.11 -5.52
CA ASN A 429 3.08 5.92 -4.31
C ASN A 429 3.99 5.29 -3.25
N PHE A 430 4.95 6.06 -2.72
CA PHE A 430 6.01 5.54 -1.86
C PHE A 430 6.11 6.31 -0.53
N THR A 431 6.32 5.59 0.57
CA THR A 431 6.47 6.18 1.92
C THR A 431 7.93 6.51 2.24
N CYS A 432 8.19 7.07 3.44
CA CYS A 432 9.52 7.41 3.98
C CYS A 432 10.22 8.62 3.34
N VAL A 433 9.51 9.44 2.57
CA VAL A 433 10.09 10.60 1.87
C VAL A 433 10.62 11.67 2.84
N GLU A 434 10.14 11.70 4.08
CA GLU A 434 10.55 12.63 5.12
C GLU A 434 11.78 12.19 5.92
N MET A 435 12.17 10.92 5.82
CA MET A 435 13.19 10.31 6.67
C MET A 435 14.61 10.61 6.17
N ARG A 436 15.54 10.73 7.11
CA ARG A 436 16.98 10.89 6.83
C ARG A 436 17.79 9.79 7.49
N ASP A 437 18.86 9.35 6.84
CA ASP A 437 19.70 8.23 7.28
C ASP A 437 20.22 8.46 8.71
N HIS A 438 20.65 9.68 9.03
CA HIS A 438 21.23 10.03 10.33
C HIS A 438 20.22 10.12 11.48
N GLU A 439 18.91 10.13 11.18
CA GLU A 439 17.84 10.08 12.18
C GLU A 439 17.55 8.65 12.63
N GLN A 440 18.13 7.66 11.96
CA GLN A 440 17.87 6.24 12.19
C GLN A 440 18.94 5.60 13.10
N PRO A 441 18.60 4.53 13.84
CA PRO A 441 19.59 3.75 14.58
C PRO A 441 20.67 3.17 13.64
N GLN A 442 21.94 3.39 13.97
CA GLN A 442 23.06 3.01 13.11
C GLN A 442 23.24 1.49 13.00
N ASP A 443 22.97 0.77 14.09
CA ASP A 443 22.99 -0.68 14.15
C ASP A 443 21.98 -1.31 13.21
N ALA A 444 20.78 -0.73 13.09
CA ALA A 444 19.71 -1.15 12.18
C ALA A 444 20.09 -1.08 10.70
N GLN A 445 21.19 -0.39 10.34
CA GLN A 445 21.64 -0.16 8.97
C GLN A 445 20.53 0.40 8.07
N CYS A 446 19.74 1.32 8.61
CA CYS A 446 18.68 1.99 7.88
C CYS A 446 19.24 2.88 6.77
N ARG A 447 18.58 2.87 5.60
CA ARG A 447 18.93 3.74 4.45
C ARG A 447 17.71 4.31 3.73
N PRO A 448 16.82 5.05 4.42
CA PRO A 448 15.62 5.62 3.78
C PRO A 448 15.95 6.51 2.58
N GLU A 449 17.03 7.31 2.62
CA GLU A 449 17.37 8.21 1.50
C GLU A 449 17.81 7.41 0.26
N GLY A 450 18.65 6.39 0.45
CA GLY A 450 19.09 5.50 -0.63
C GLY A 450 17.94 4.66 -1.20
N LEU A 451 17.01 4.23 -0.34
CA LEU A 451 15.81 3.49 -0.76
C LEU A 451 14.89 4.36 -1.63
N VAL A 452 14.60 5.60 -1.21
CA VAL A 452 13.79 6.55 -2.01
C VAL A 452 14.45 6.81 -3.38
N GLN A 453 15.77 6.95 -3.43
CA GLN A 453 16.51 7.10 -4.69
C GLN A 453 16.36 5.87 -5.61
N GLN A 454 16.45 4.65 -5.06
CA GLN A 454 16.29 3.42 -5.83
C GLN A 454 14.87 3.32 -6.44
N VAL A 455 13.84 3.53 -5.62
CA VAL A 455 12.44 3.45 -6.07
C VAL A 455 12.12 4.53 -7.09
N ALA A 456 12.65 5.75 -6.90
CA ALA A 456 12.51 6.81 -7.89
C ALA A 456 13.18 6.46 -9.22
N ALA A 457 14.36 5.84 -9.20
CA ALA A 457 15.04 5.37 -10.41
C ALA A 457 14.23 4.28 -11.13
N ALA A 458 13.66 3.32 -10.38
CA ALA A 458 12.80 2.27 -10.93
C ALA A 458 11.52 2.86 -11.59
N ALA A 459 10.85 3.80 -10.92
CA ALA A 459 9.70 4.51 -11.48
C ALA A 459 10.05 5.28 -12.75
N ARG A 460 11.22 5.95 -12.75
CA ARG A 460 11.72 6.69 -13.91
C ARG A 460 11.94 5.76 -15.11
N GLU A 461 12.65 4.65 -14.91
CA GLU A 461 12.92 3.66 -15.96
C GLU A 461 11.64 3.06 -16.53
N ALA A 462 10.64 2.80 -15.68
CA ALA A 462 9.34 2.28 -16.10
C ALA A 462 8.42 3.33 -16.75
N GLY A 463 8.82 4.60 -16.82
CA GLY A 463 8.01 5.65 -17.45
C GLY A 463 6.79 6.08 -16.62
N ILE A 464 6.75 5.77 -15.32
CA ILE A 464 5.62 6.09 -14.44
C ILE A 464 5.90 7.30 -13.54
N GLY A 465 4.83 7.88 -13.00
CA GLY A 465 4.91 8.92 -11.98
C GLY A 465 5.19 8.33 -10.61
N LEU A 466 5.88 9.11 -9.76
CA LEU A 466 6.14 8.83 -8.36
C LEU A 466 5.33 9.80 -7.49
N ALA A 467 4.52 9.29 -6.59
CA ALA A 467 3.93 10.06 -5.49
C ALA A 467 4.66 9.72 -4.19
N GLY A 468 4.68 10.67 -3.26
CA GLY A 468 5.35 10.51 -1.97
C GLY A 468 4.40 10.65 -0.79
N GLU A 469 4.69 9.94 0.29
CA GLU A 469 4.05 10.06 1.59
C GLU A 469 5.10 10.10 2.70
N ASN A 470 4.85 10.85 3.78
CA ASN A 470 5.62 10.66 5.00
C ASN A 470 5.15 9.41 5.75
N ALA A 471 6.08 8.61 6.26
CA ALA A 471 5.77 7.38 6.97
C ALA A 471 5.31 7.65 8.42
N LEU A 472 5.91 8.65 9.09
CA LEU A 472 5.60 9.02 10.47
C LEU A 472 5.04 10.44 10.57
N PRO A 473 4.18 10.73 11.57
CA PRO A 473 3.73 12.10 11.82
C PRO A 473 4.91 13.01 12.18
N ARG A 474 5.19 14.02 11.34
CA ARG A 474 6.32 14.95 11.50
C ARG A 474 5.88 16.39 11.23
N TYR A 475 6.11 17.28 12.19
CA TYR A 475 5.67 18.69 12.13
C TYR A 475 6.85 19.68 12.15
N ASP A 476 8.08 19.17 12.15
CA ASP A 476 9.32 19.92 12.20
C ASP A 476 9.82 20.32 10.80
N GLU A 477 10.55 21.44 10.74
CA GLU A 477 11.10 21.98 9.48
C GLU A 477 12.06 21.03 8.80
N THR A 478 12.79 20.24 9.58
CA THR A 478 13.74 19.24 9.10
C THR A 478 13.07 18.23 8.17
N ALA A 479 11.93 17.65 8.59
CA ALA A 479 11.18 16.70 7.78
C ALA A 479 10.61 17.38 6.53
N HIS A 480 10.04 18.58 6.69
CA HIS A 480 9.52 19.37 5.57
C HIS A 480 10.62 19.72 4.55
N ASP A 481 11.83 20.06 5.01
CA ASP A 481 12.99 20.37 4.16
C ASP A 481 13.41 19.16 3.34
N GLN A 482 13.44 17.96 3.95
CA GLN A 482 13.75 16.72 3.26
C GLN A 482 12.74 16.42 2.14
N VAL A 483 11.44 16.55 2.45
CA VAL A 483 10.37 16.34 1.47
C VAL A 483 10.47 17.35 0.33
N VAL A 484 10.67 18.64 0.63
CA VAL A 484 10.80 19.69 -0.39
C VAL A 484 12.04 19.47 -1.26
N ALA A 485 13.18 19.06 -0.68
CA ALA A 485 14.40 18.78 -1.42
C ALA A 485 14.19 17.60 -2.39
N THR A 486 13.60 16.50 -1.88
CA THR A 486 13.26 15.32 -2.70
C THR A 486 12.28 15.71 -3.81
N ALA A 487 11.25 16.49 -3.48
CA ALA A 487 10.27 16.96 -4.45
C ALA A 487 10.88 17.86 -5.53
N ALA A 488 11.79 18.76 -5.17
CA ALA A 488 12.47 19.64 -6.12
C ALA A 488 13.37 18.84 -7.07
N GLU A 489 14.19 17.93 -6.54
CA GLU A 489 15.05 17.04 -7.35
C GLU A 489 14.21 16.22 -8.33
N LYS A 490 13.10 15.64 -7.86
CA LYS A 490 12.25 14.77 -8.68
C LYS A 490 11.25 15.53 -9.56
N ALA A 491 10.97 16.79 -9.27
CA ALA A 491 10.23 17.68 -10.17
C ALA A 491 11.09 18.13 -11.36
N GLU A 492 12.39 18.36 -11.16
CA GLU A 492 13.34 18.61 -12.27
C GLU A 492 13.43 17.41 -13.22
N GLU A 493 13.21 16.20 -12.71
CA GLU A 493 13.10 14.97 -13.52
C GLU A 493 11.68 14.74 -14.12
N GLU A 494 10.72 15.64 -13.89
CA GLU A 494 9.30 15.52 -14.23
C GLU A 494 8.58 14.28 -13.65
N ARG A 495 9.04 13.76 -12.49
CA ARG A 495 8.57 12.48 -11.94
C ARG A 495 7.78 12.54 -10.65
N MET A 496 7.98 13.51 -9.76
CA MET A 496 7.14 13.60 -8.56
C MET A 496 5.79 14.24 -8.88
N VAL A 497 4.72 13.45 -8.87
CA VAL A 497 3.39 13.89 -9.33
C VAL A 497 2.49 14.43 -8.21
N ALA A 498 2.76 14.05 -6.96
CA ALA A 498 2.05 14.51 -5.77
C ALA A 498 2.82 14.15 -4.50
N PHE A 499 2.52 14.86 -3.41
CA PHE A 499 2.88 14.47 -2.05
C PHE A 499 1.64 14.42 -1.16
N THR A 500 1.46 13.36 -0.38
CA THR A 500 0.34 13.22 0.55
C THR A 500 0.85 13.21 1.99
N TYR A 501 0.40 14.20 2.77
CA TYR A 501 0.83 14.42 4.14
C TYR A 501 0.02 13.57 5.14
N LEU A 502 0.73 12.77 5.95
CA LEU A 502 0.18 11.91 7.00
C LEU A 502 0.37 12.59 8.37
N ARG A 503 -0.70 12.96 9.10
CA ARG A 503 -2.13 12.93 8.77
C ARG A 503 -2.78 14.19 9.33
N MET A 504 -3.96 14.55 8.82
CA MET A 504 -4.82 15.52 9.48
C MET A 504 -5.21 15.05 10.89
N GLY A 505 -4.94 15.89 11.88
CA GLY A 505 -5.23 15.64 13.28
C GLY A 505 -5.07 16.92 14.12
N PRO A 506 -5.39 16.88 15.42
CA PRO A 506 -5.33 18.07 16.28
C PRO A 506 -3.92 18.67 16.35
N ASP A 507 -2.88 17.84 16.30
CA ASP A 507 -1.48 18.30 16.35
C ASP A 507 -1.07 19.12 15.13
N LEU A 508 -1.57 18.78 13.93
CA LEU A 508 -1.34 19.57 12.71
C LEU A 508 -1.89 20.99 12.86
N PHE A 509 -3.03 21.13 13.54
CA PHE A 509 -3.71 22.40 13.76
C PHE A 509 -3.19 23.18 14.99
N GLN A 510 -2.14 22.72 15.67
CA GLN A 510 -1.49 23.58 16.66
C GLN A 510 -0.85 24.80 15.96
N PRO A 511 -0.88 26.02 16.54
CA PRO A 511 -0.51 27.24 15.84
C PRO A 511 0.87 27.22 15.16
N ASP A 512 1.89 26.69 15.84
CA ASP A 512 3.24 26.59 15.29
C ASP A 512 3.37 25.53 14.19
N ASN A 513 2.72 24.37 14.37
CA ASN A 513 2.71 23.30 13.38
C ASN A 513 1.96 23.74 12.12
N TRP A 514 0.82 24.41 12.28
CA TRP A 514 0.03 24.93 11.17
C TRP A 514 0.80 25.99 10.36
N ARG A 515 1.51 26.91 11.05
CA ARG A 515 2.38 27.88 10.39
C ARG A 515 3.48 27.20 9.56
N ARG A 516 4.17 26.20 10.12
CA ARG A 516 5.20 25.42 9.41
C ARG A 516 4.61 24.64 8.24
N PHE A 517 3.42 24.05 8.42
CA PHE A 517 2.72 23.32 7.39
C PHE A 517 2.29 24.24 6.22
N ALA A 518 1.74 25.42 6.50
CA ALA A 518 1.39 26.38 5.46
C ALA A 518 2.64 26.84 4.66
N ALA A 519 3.76 27.06 5.35
CA ALA A 519 5.03 27.37 4.68
C ALA A 519 5.52 26.19 3.83
N PHE A 520 5.39 24.96 4.31
CA PHE A 520 5.70 23.74 3.57
C PHE A 520 4.86 23.60 2.29
N VAL A 521 3.53 23.73 2.37
CA VAL A 521 2.62 23.65 1.21
C VAL A 521 2.98 24.70 0.16
N LYS A 522 3.30 25.92 0.59
CA LYS A 522 3.72 27.00 -0.30
C LYS A 522 5.04 26.68 -1.01
N ARG A 523 6.00 26.05 -0.32
CA ARG A 523 7.29 25.63 -0.92
C ARG A 523 7.10 24.49 -1.91
N MET A 524 6.25 23.51 -1.60
CA MET A 524 5.92 22.43 -2.52
C MET A 524 5.30 22.95 -3.82
N SER A 525 4.38 23.91 -3.72
CA SER A 525 3.78 24.60 -4.88
C SER A 525 4.77 25.44 -5.70
N GLY A 526 5.96 25.70 -5.16
CA GLY A 526 7.06 26.38 -5.86
C GLY A 526 8.29 25.49 -6.07
N ALA A 527 8.20 24.19 -5.80
CA ALA A 527 9.32 23.26 -5.96
C ALA A 527 9.79 23.28 -7.42
N GLY A 528 11.10 23.44 -7.64
CA GLY A 528 11.69 23.65 -8.97
C GLY A 528 11.90 25.12 -9.38
N LYS A 529 11.43 26.11 -8.61
CA LYS A 529 11.75 27.54 -8.82
C LYS A 529 13.03 27.92 -8.09
N ARG A 530 14.04 28.41 -8.82
CA ARG A 530 15.36 28.78 -8.28
C ARG A 530 15.36 30.00 -7.32
N ASP A 531 14.27 30.80 -7.29
CA ASP A 531 14.22 32.10 -6.60
C ASP A 531 13.08 32.27 -5.58
N MET A 532 12.78 31.25 -4.76
CA MET A 532 11.85 31.43 -3.63
C MET A 532 12.60 31.90 -2.37
N CYS A 533 12.47 33.18 -2.03
CA CYS A 533 13.04 33.72 -0.78
C CYS A 533 12.32 33.11 0.44
N ARG A 534 13.07 32.38 1.28
CA ARG A 534 12.54 31.72 2.48
C ARG A 534 11.82 32.68 3.42
N GLU A 535 12.37 33.87 3.65
CA GLU A 535 11.72 34.88 4.51
C GLU A 535 10.38 35.36 3.96
N GLN A 536 10.24 35.48 2.63
CA GLN A 536 8.98 35.87 2.01
C GLN A 536 7.92 34.77 2.20
N VAL A 537 8.30 33.51 1.96
CA VAL A 537 7.43 32.35 2.18
C VAL A 537 6.96 32.30 3.64
N GLU A 538 7.86 32.50 4.59
CA GLU A 538 7.54 32.48 6.02
C GLU A 538 6.61 33.63 6.43
N ARG A 539 6.77 34.83 5.86
CA ARG A 539 5.86 35.97 6.08
C ARG A 539 4.47 35.70 5.52
N GLU A 540 4.37 35.20 4.29
CA GLU A 540 3.09 34.84 3.66
C GLU A 540 2.39 33.73 4.45
N ALA A 541 3.12 32.68 4.83
CA ALA A 541 2.60 31.57 5.64
C ALA A 541 2.12 32.05 7.01
N SER A 542 2.83 33.00 7.64
CA SER A 542 2.39 33.62 8.89
C SER A 542 1.09 34.42 8.70
N GLY A 543 0.93 35.10 7.58
CA GLY A 543 -0.31 35.78 7.20
C GLY A 543 -1.48 34.81 7.03
N VAL A 544 -1.26 33.69 6.34
CA VAL A 544 -2.26 32.61 6.19
C VAL A 544 -2.62 31.98 7.52
N ALA A 545 -1.63 31.65 8.35
CA ALA A 545 -1.84 31.07 9.68
C ALA A 545 -2.67 32.02 10.57
N HIS A 546 -2.39 33.33 10.51
CA HIS A 546 -3.17 34.31 11.26
C HIS A 546 -4.61 34.44 10.73
N ALA A 547 -4.80 34.50 9.41
CA ALA A 547 -6.12 34.60 8.79
C ALA A 547 -6.99 33.36 9.03
N THR A 548 -6.38 32.18 9.13
CA THR A 548 -7.08 30.90 9.34
C THR A 548 -7.25 30.52 10.82
N GLN A 549 -6.72 31.32 11.74
CA GLN A 549 -6.73 31.03 13.18
C GLN A 549 -8.11 30.62 13.74
N PRO A 550 -9.24 31.27 13.38
CA PRO A 550 -10.55 30.83 13.86
C PRO A 550 -10.93 29.42 13.40
N LEU A 551 -10.68 29.10 12.13
CA LEU A 551 -10.96 27.78 11.53
C LEU A 551 -10.08 26.68 12.13
N VAL A 552 -8.79 27.00 12.35
CA VAL A 552 -7.80 26.11 12.95
C VAL A 552 -8.18 25.79 14.39
N GLN A 553 -8.62 26.79 15.16
CA GLN A 553 -9.06 26.58 16.54
C GLN A 553 -10.34 25.74 16.61
N GLU A 554 -11.29 25.98 15.70
CA GLU A 554 -12.50 25.15 15.58
C GLU A 554 -12.16 23.71 15.20
N ALA A 555 -11.29 23.50 14.20
CA ALA A 555 -10.83 22.19 13.78
C ALA A 555 -10.11 21.44 14.90
N ALA A 556 -9.17 22.08 15.60
CA ALA A 556 -8.43 21.47 16.71
C ALA A 556 -9.37 21.04 17.86
N VAL A 557 -10.30 21.91 18.27
CA VAL A 557 -11.28 21.60 19.33
C VAL A 557 -12.21 20.48 18.89
N ALA A 558 -12.68 20.51 17.65
CA ALA A 558 -13.66 19.56 17.15
C ALA A 558 -13.05 18.20 16.76
N LEU A 559 -11.72 18.11 16.60
CA LEU A 559 -10.98 16.86 16.42
C LEU A 559 -10.48 16.23 17.75
N THR A 560 -10.48 17.00 18.85
CA THR A 560 -10.08 16.51 20.17
C THR A 560 -11.25 15.92 20.97
N ASN A 561 -12.47 16.39 20.67
CA ASN A 561 -13.73 15.82 21.17
C ASN A 561 -14.33 14.84 20.16
#